data_AF-F6DI41-F1
#
_entry.id   AF-F6DI41-F1
#
_cell.length_a   1.000
_cell.length_b   1.000
_cell.length_c   1.000
_cell.angle_alpha   90.00
_cell.angle_beta   90.00
_cell.angle_gamma   90.00
#
_symmetry.space_group_name_H-M   'P 1'
#
loop_
_entity.id
_entity.type
_entity.pdbx_description
1 polymer ?
#
loop_
_entity_poly.entity_id
_entity_poly.type
_entity_poly.pdbx_seq_one_letter_code
_entity_poly.pdbx_strand_id
1 'polypeptide(L)'
;MKRARTFLAAAGLLALGLLSLVRGQAEALPPGPGRDLVLGKCQACHDLQYVVDSKGITRGQWEEVVENMKVMGLQLTPEEEEVLLNYLATYLGPNPPPPQAEDAEAAEPRSGEALYATFCASCHGPEGRGQANLFPPLRENPALQDPRYPVLVLLYGLEGPIAVGDQTYQGIMPSFGHLSDEEIAALVNYLRTAFAGVKEEVGPEAVAALRQSPLSPAEVLKKRP
;
A
#
# COMPACT_ATOMS: atom_id res chain seq x y z
N MET A 1 -61.15 48.54 19.55
CA MET A 1 -61.05 47.33 20.40
C MET A 1 -59.76 46.57 20.06
N LYS A 2 -58.79 46.58 20.99
CA LYS A 2 -57.92 45.45 21.43
C LYS A 2 -57.58 44.40 20.36
N ARG A 3 -56.33 44.10 19.96
CA ARG A 3 -55.08 43.66 20.65
C ARG A 3 -54.21 43.07 19.50
N ALA A 4 -52.92 42.83 19.52
CA ALA A 4 -51.78 42.99 20.41
C ALA A 4 -50.53 42.73 19.54
N ARG A 5 -49.39 43.32 19.90
CA ARG A 5 -48.07 42.98 19.37
C ARG A 5 -47.70 41.55 19.76
N THR A 6 -47.11 40.78 18.85
CA THR A 6 -46.28 39.62 19.18
C THR A 6 -45.05 39.62 18.28
N PHE A 7 -43.91 39.94 18.90
CA PHE A 7 -42.59 39.51 18.45
C PHE A 7 -42.49 38.01 18.75
N LEU A 8 -42.09 37.19 17.77
CA LEU A 8 -41.48 35.89 18.05
C LEU A 8 -40.05 35.90 17.53
N ALA A 9 -39.15 35.63 18.47
CA ALA A 9 -37.73 35.44 18.25
C ALA A 9 -37.47 34.14 17.48
N ALA A 10 -36.59 34.20 16.48
CA ALA A 10 -35.93 33.02 15.94
C ALA A 10 -34.69 32.75 16.79
N ALA A 11 -34.87 31.99 17.87
CA ALA A 11 -33.79 31.29 18.57
C ALA A 11 -33.95 29.81 18.23
N GLY A 12 -32.98 29.22 17.52
CA GLY A 12 -33.08 27.84 17.06
C GLY A 12 -31.81 27.30 16.42
N LEU A 13 -30.86 26.93 17.27
CA LEU A 13 -29.91 25.81 17.11
C LEU A 13 -28.83 25.90 16.03
N LEU A 14 -27.74 26.60 16.38
CA LEU A 14 -26.38 26.15 16.03
C LEU A 14 -26.11 24.81 16.73
N ALA A 15 -26.23 23.69 16.01
CA ALA A 15 -25.80 22.39 16.53
C ALA A 15 -25.31 21.43 15.41
N LEU A 16 -24.72 21.95 14.32
CA LEU A 16 -24.13 21.10 13.26
C LEU A 16 -22.59 21.14 13.19
N GLY A 17 -21.91 21.91 14.02
CA GLY A 17 -20.46 22.11 13.90
C GLY A 17 -19.57 21.03 14.54
N LEU A 18 -20.11 20.20 15.45
CA LEU A 18 -19.28 19.29 16.27
C LEU A 18 -19.06 17.90 15.65
N LEU A 19 -19.88 17.47 14.68
CA LEU A 19 -19.72 16.14 14.06
C LEU A 19 -18.61 16.07 13.00
N SER A 20 -18.24 17.18 12.37
CA SER A 20 -17.29 17.17 11.26
C SER A 20 -15.82 17.04 11.69
N LEU A 21 -15.47 17.48 12.90
CA LEU A 21 -14.08 17.46 13.38
C LEU A 21 -13.60 16.05 13.78
N VAL A 22 -14.50 15.20 14.29
CA VAL A 22 -14.14 13.84 14.74
C VAL A 22 -13.87 12.90 13.55
N ARG A 23 -14.47 13.15 12.38
CA ARG A 23 -14.27 12.33 11.16
C ARG A 23 -12.85 12.50 10.58
N GLY A 24 -12.39 13.75 10.46
CA GLY A 24 -11.16 14.06 9.70
C GLY A 24 -9.86 13.47 10.26
N GLN A 25 -9.80 13.13 11.55
CA GLN A 25 -8.61 12.52 12.16
C GLN A 25 -8.61 10.99 12.09
N ALA A 26 -9.79 10.37 12.08
CA ALA A 26 -9.91 8.93 11.88
C ALA A 26 -9.53 8.56 10.43
N GLU A 27 -9.89 9.39 9.45
CA GLU A 27 -9.51 9.22 8.03
C GLU A 27 -8.01 9.34 7.76
N ALA A 28 -7.21 9.83 8.71
CA ALA A 28 -5.78 10.06 8.51
C ALA A 28 -4.92 8.79 8.71
N LEU A 29 -5.43 7.79 9.45
CA LEU A 29 -4.74 6.53 9.71
C LEU A 29 -5.35 5.38 8.90
N PRO A 30 -4.54 4.53 8.21
CA PRO A 30 -5.07 3.40 7.43
C PRO A 30 -5.92 2.43 8.28
N PRO A 31 -6.99 1.84 7.72
CA PRO A 31 -7.79 0.84 8.44
C PRO A 31 -6.93 -0.40 8.78
N GLY A 32 -7.11 -0.94 9.99
CA GLY A 32 -6.46 -2.20 10.40
C GLY A 32 -6.43 -2.45 11.90
N PRO A 33 -6.07 -3.68 12.34
CA PRO A 33 -5.97 -4.03 13.76
C PRO A 33 -4.94 -3.17 14.48
N GLY A 34 -5.36 -2.50 15.56
CA GLY A 34 -4.52 -1.58 16.33
C GLY A 34 -4.69 -0.10 16.00
N ARG A 35 -5.43 0.26 14.94
CA ARG A 35 -5.75 1.66 14.58
C ARG A 35 -6.39 2.40 15.75
N ASP A 36 -7.43 1.83 16.34
CA ASP A 36 -8.17 2.47 17.45
C ASP A 36 -7.31 2.67 18.69
N LEU A 37 -6.34 1.77 18.90
CA LEU A 37 -5.37 1.92 19.98
C LEU A 37 -4.45 3.11 19.72
N VAL A 38 -3.96 3.30 18.50
CA VAL A 38 -3.15 4.46 18.11
C VAL A 38 -3.96 5.76 18.23
N LEU A 39 -5.18 5.78 17.71
CA LEU A 39 -6.10 6.91 17.88
C LEU A 39 -6.28 7.25 19.36
N GLY A 40 -6.66 6.27 20.18
CA GLY A 40 -6.95 6.49 21.60
C GLY A 40 -5.73 6.90 22.44
N LYS A 41 -4.54 6.36 22.15
CA LYS A 41 -3.33 6.59 22.94
C LYS A 41 -2.56 7.82 22.49
N CYS A 42 -2.40 8.02 21.19
CA CYS A 42 -1.55 9.08 20.64
C CYS A 42 -2.32 10.41 20.52
N GLN A 43 -3.62 10.40 20.21
CA GLN A 43 -4.42 11.64 20.12
C GLN A 43 -4.74 12.26 21.48
N ALA A 44 -4.51 11.51 22.56
CA ALA A 44 -4.76 12.01 23.91
C ALA A 44 -3.96 13.29 24.23
N CYS A 45 -2.81 13.50 23.57
CA CYS A 45 -1.91 14.62 23.85
C CYS A 45 -1.68 15.57 22.67
N HIS A 46 -1.64 15.08 21.42
CA HIS A 46 -1.41 15.89 20.23
C HIS A 46 -2.10 15.31 19.00
N ASP A 47 -2.22 16.10 17.94
CA ASP A 47 -2.72 15.63 16.64
C ASP A 47 -1.75 14.61 16.00
N LEU A 48 -2.28 13.67 15.21
CA LEU A 48 -1.48 12.60 14.61
C LEU A 48 -0.74 12.99 13.34
N GLN A 49 -0.78 14.25 12.90
CA GLN A 49 -0.11 14.66 11.67
C GLN A 49 1.35 14.19 11.61
N TYR A 50 2.10 14.30 12.71
CA TYR A 50 3.48 13.80 12.78
C TYR A 50 3.60 12.28 12.58
N VAL A 51 2.62 11.51 13.05
CA VAL A 51 2.57 10.05 12.87
C VAL A 51 2.28 9.73 11.40
N VAL A 52 1.33 10.44 10.78
CA VAL A 52 0.96 10.25 9.36
C VAL A 52 2.11 10.67 8.43
N ASP A 53 2.79 11.77 8.74
CA ASP A 53 3.92 12.28 7.98
C ASP A 53 5.17 11.39 8.09
N SER A 54 5.25 10.59 9.15
CA SER A 54 6.34 9.63 9.39
C SER A 54 6.15 8.31 8.63
N LYS A 55 5.22 8.22 7.68
CA LYS A 55 5.03 7.03 6.83
C LYS A 55 6.34 6.63 6.14
N GLY A 56 6.62 5.33 6.13
CA GLY A 56 7.81 4.76 5.48
C GLY A 56 8.98 4.46 6.39
N ILE A 57 8.94 4.87 7.68
CA ILE A 57 10.00 4.54 8.64
C ILE A 57 9.91 3.09 9.14
N THR A 58 11.04 2.53 9.51
CA THR A 58 11.14 1.13 9.95
C THR A 58 10.53 0.91 11.33
N ARG A 59 10.27 -0.35 11.69
CA ARG A 59 9.81 -0.72 13.04
C ARG A 59 10.71 -0.17 14.14
N GLY A 60 12.04 -0.30 14.01
CA GLY A 60 12.98 0.20 15.02
C GLY A 60 12.89 1.72 15.21
N GLN A 61 12.62 2.46 14.13
CA GLN A 61 12.40 3.91 14.22
C GLN A 61 11.05 4.23 14.88
N TRP A 62 10.02 3.41 14.66
CA TRP A 62 8.75 3.53 15.39
C TRP A 62 8.91 3.23 16.88
N GLU A 63 9.73 2.25 17.25
CA GLU A 63 10.09 1.97 18.64
C GLU A 63 10.73 3.21 19.30
N GLU A 64 11.68 3.88 18.63
CA GLU A 64 12.26 5.13 19.14
C GLU A 64 11.22 6.25 19.32
N VAL A 65 10.27 6.40 18.38
CA VAL A 65 9.19 7.38 18.49
C VAL A 65 8.30 7.06 19.70
N VAL A 66 7.87 5.81 19.87
CA VAL A 66 7.02 5.38 20.99
C VAL A 66 7.75 5.56 22.32
N GLU A 67 9.03 5.23 22.40
CA GLU A 67 9.85 5.45 23.59
C GLU A 67 9.96 6.93 23.96
N ASN A 68 10.17 7.80 22.98
CA ASN A 68 10.16 9.25 23.21
C ASN A 68 8.82 9.73 23.77
N MET A 69 7.70 9.18 23.30
CA MET A 69 6.37 9.52 23.82
C MET A 69 6.13 8.95 25.22
N LYS A 70 6.65 7.75 25.54
CA LYS A 70 6.62 7.18 26.89
C LYS A 70 7.37 8.06 27.89
N VAL A 71 8.53 8.61 27.49
CA VAL A 71 9.27 9.60 28.29
C VAL A 71 8.45 10.88 28.50
N MET A 72 7.64 11.29 27.52
CA MET A 72 6.73 12.45 27.63
C MET A 72 5.42 12.15 28.40
N GLY A 73 5.21 10.92 28.86
CA GLY A 73 4.08 10.55 29.71
C GLY A 73 3.02 9.66 29.04
N LEU A 74 3.27 9.15 27.83
CA LEU A 74 2.43 8.11 27.23
C LEU A 74 2.45 6.85 28.09
N GLN A 75 1.26 6.34 28.42
CA GLN A 75 1.10 5.10 29.18
C GLN A 75 0.59 3.98 28.27
N LEU A 76 1.43 2.96 28.12
CA LEU A 76 1.12 1.72 27.39
C LEU A 76 1.47 0.53 28.29
N THR A 77 0.62 -0.50 28.29
CA THR A 77 1.03 -1.82 28.77
C THR A 77 1.92 -2.50 27.72
N PRO A 78 2.72 -3.53 28.09
CA PRO A 78 3.54 -4.26 27.12
C PRO A 78 2.72 -4.83 25.95
N GLU A 79 1.51 -5.30 26.21
CA GLU A 79 0.61 -5.84 25.19
C GLU A 79 0.08 -4.74 24.27
N GLU A 80 -0.29 -3.58 24.81
CA GLU A 80 -0.72 -2.43 24.02
C GLU A 80 0.43 -1.91 23.15
N GLU A 81 1.64 -1.85 23.69
CA GLU A 81 2.84 -1.43 22.97
C GLU A 81 3.13 -2.35 21.78
N GLU A 82 3.04 -3.67 21.97
CA GLU A 82 3.22 -4.63 20.88
C GLU A 82 2.18 -4.45 19.77
N VAL A 83 0.90 -4.34 20.13
CA VAL A 83 -0.20 -4.12 19.17
C VAL A 83 -0.02 -2.80 18.42
N LEU A 84 0.35 -1.73 19.13
CA LEU A 84 0.58 -0.40 18.57
C LEU A 84 1.77 -0.41 17.61
N LEU A 85 2.91 -0.98 18.01
CA LEU A 85 4.10 -1.08 17.15
C LEU A 85 3.86 -1.96 15.92
N ASN A 86 3.09 -3.05 16.07
CA ASN A 86 2.70 -3.90 14.95
C ASN A 86 1.85 -3.11 13.94
N TYR A 87 0.89 -2.32 14.41
CA TYR A 87 0.10 -1.46 13.53
C TYR A 87 0.96 -0.40 12.83
N LEU A 88 1.77 0.37 13.58
CA LEU A 88 2.60 1.44 13.01
C LEU A 88 3.60 0.89 11.98
N ALA A 89 4.29 -0.21 12.29
CA ALA A 89 5.24 -0.82 11.37
C ALA A 89 4.58 -1.47 10.15
N THR A 90 3.34 -1.96 10.29
CA THR A 90 2.61 -2.59 9.18
C THR A 90 2.00 -1.54 8.27
N TYR A 91 1.24 -0.57 8.80
CA TYR A 91 0.41 0.33 8.01
C TYR A 91 1.07 1.68 7.72
N LEU A 92 2.09 2.07 8.49
CA LEU A 92 2.90 3.27 8.28
C LEU A 92 4.39 2.96 8.09
N GLY A 93 4.74 1.69 7.88
CA GLY A 93 6.10 1.25 7.58
C GLY A 93 6.50 1.48 6.11
N PRO A 94 7.70 1.01 5.69
CA PRO A 94 8.20 1.16 4.32
C PRO A 94 7.37 0.44 3.26
N ASN A 95 6.64 -0.61 3.65
CA ASN A 95 5.87 -1.46 2.74
C ASN A 95 4.47 -1.73 3.31
N PRO A 96 3.57 -0.74 3.34
CA PRO A 96 2.24 -0.94 3.88
C PRO A 96 1.40 -1.90 3.03
N PRO A 97 0.50 -2.69 3.64
CA PRO A 97 -0.47 -3.46 2.88
C PRO A 97 -1.38 -2.51 2.07
N PRO A 98 -1.95 -2.98 0.94
CA PRO A 98 -2.94 -2.21 0.20
C PRO A 98 -4.09 -1.79 1.14
N PRO A 99 -4.78 -0.67 0.85
CA PRO A 99 -5.95 -0.25 1.62
C PRO A 99 -6.92 -1.42 1.80
N GLN A 100 -7.33 -1.70 3.04
CA GLN A 100 -8.26 -2.79 3.30
C GLN A 100 -9.60 -2.51 2.62
N ALA A 101 -10.25 -3.57 2.13
CA ALA A 101 -11.46 -3.55 1.28
C ALA A 101 -12.70 -2.85 1.88
N GLU A 102 -12.61 -2.28 3.07
CA GLU A 102 -13.70 -1.55 3.72
C GLU A 102 -13.76 -0.07 3.28
N ASP A 103 -12.65 0.53 2.87
CA ASP A 103 -12.57 1.94 2.43
C ASP A 103 -12.39 2.09 0.90
N ALA A 104 -12.25 0.99 0.16
CA ALA A 104 -12.33 0.99 -1.28
C ALA A 104 -13.81 1.00 -1.70
N GLU A 105 -14.40 2.18 -1.79
CA GLU A 105 -15.58 2.34 -2.64
C GLU A 105 -15.16 1.81 -4.02
N ALA A 106 -15.71 0.65 -4.41
CA ALA A 106 -15.13 -0.25 -5.39
C ALA A 106 -14.96 0.44 -6.75
N ALA A 107 -13.81 1.08 -6.96
CA ALA A 107 -13.34 1.41 -8.29
C ALA A 107 -13.13 0.07 -9.00
N GLU A 108 -13.83 -0.12 -10.12
CA GLU A 108 -13.66 -1.30 -10.97
C GLU A 108 -12.15 -1.56 -11.16
N PRO A 109 -11.69 -2.81 -10.95
CA PRO A 109 -10.27 -3.13 -11.04
C PRO A 109 -9.74 -2.71 -12.41
N ARG A 110 -8.65 -1.94 -12.39
CA ARG A 110 -8.05 -1.42 -13.62
C ARG A 110 -7.53 -2.58 -14.46
N SER A 111 -7.67 -2.46 -15.78
CA SER A 111 -7.14 -3.50 -16.69
C SER A 111 -5.62 -3.61 -16.58
N GLY A 112 -5.08 -4.82 -16.82
CA GLY A 112 -3.64 -5.06 -16.82
C GLY A 112 -2.86 -4.17 -17.78
N GLU A 113 -3.45 -3.85 -18.94
CA GLU A 113 -2.86 -2.92 -19.91
C GLU A 113 -2.77 -1.48 -19.36
N ALA A 114 -3.84 -0.99 -18.72
CA ALA A 114 -3.84 0.35 -18.11
C ALA A 114 -2.84 0.44 -16.95
N LEU A 115 -2.76 -0.63 -16.14
CA LEU A 115 -1.77 -0.78 -15.07
C LEU A 115 -0.33 -0.74 -15.64
N TYR A 116 -0.07 -1.48 -16.72
CA TYR A 116 1.23 -1.50 -17.38
C TYR A 116 1.63 -0.11 -17.91
N ALA A 117 0.71 0.57 -18.58
CA ALA A 117 0.94 1.92 -19.10
C ALA A 117 1.26 2.92 -17.98
N THR A 118 0.61 2.78 -16.82
CA THR A 118 0.78 3.67 -15.68
C THR A 118 2.10 3.41 -14.94
N PHE A 119 2.46 2.15 -14.72
CA PHE A 119 3.50 1.78 -13.76
C PHE A 119 4.78 1.21 -14.37
N CYS A 120 4.72 0.63 -15.57
CA CYS A 120 5.80 -0.17 -16.13
C CYS A 120 6.42 0.47 -17.37
N ALA A 121 5.58 1.08 -18.22
CA ALA A 121 5.98 1.54 -19.55
C ALA A 121 7.05 2.64 -19.54
N SER A 122 7.17 3.43 -18.46
CA SER A 122 8.22 4.46 -18.34
C SER A 122 9.63 3.89 -18.32
N CYS A 123 9.80 2.66 -17.82
CA CYS A 123 11.09 1.97 -17.71
C CYS A 123 11.21 0.85 -18.75
N HIS A 124 10.19 0.00 -18.87
CA HIS A 124 10.21 -1.15 -19.78
C HIS A 124 9.76 -0.81 -21.21
N GLY A 125 9.34 0.44 -21.45
CA GLY A 125 8.81 0.91 -22.72
C GLY A 125 7.38 0.44 -22.99
N PRO A 126 6.61 1.12 -23.86
CA PRO A 126 5.23 0.75 -24.17
C PRO A 126 5.10 -0.65 -24.78
N GLU A 127 6.15 -1.13 -25.47
CA GLU A 127 6.18 -2.44 -26.12
C GLU A 127 6.99 -3.49 -25.34
N GLY A 128 7.41 -3.20 -24.11
CA GLY A 128 8.15 -4.14 -23.27
C GLY A 128 9.56 -4.47 -23.77
N ARG A 129 10.13 -3.64 -24.66
CA ARG A 129 11.48 -3.84 -25.21
C ARG A 129 12.60 -3.46 -24.25
N GLY A 130 12.27 -2.77 -23.16
CA GLY A 130 13.26 -2.23 -22.23
C GLY A 130 14.17 -1.20 -22.89
N GLN A 131 15.29 -0.95 -22.24
CA GLN A 131 16.38 -0.11 -22.73
C GLN A 131 17.69 -0.81 -22.44
N ALA A 132 18.49 -1.06 -23.48
CA ALA A 132 19.76 -1.78 -23.36
C ALA A 132 20.62 -1.21 -22.21
N ASN A 133 21.17 -2.11 -21.39
CA ASN A 133 22.00 -1.83 -20.22
C ASN A 133 21.32 -1.08 -19.06
N LEU A 134 20.04 -0.69 -19.17
CA LEU A 134 19.32 0.06 -18.14
C LEU A 134 18.08 -0.69 -17.64
N PHE A 135 17.17 -1.04 -18.54
CA PHE A 135 15.91 -1.72 -18.20
C PHE A 135 15.76 -3.00 -19.02
N PRO A 136 15.62 -4.17 -18.37
CA PRO A 136 15.53 -5.43 -19.10
C PRO A 136 14.25 -5.51 -19.95
N PRO A 137 14.29 -6.20 -21.11
CA PRO A 137 13.10 -6.47 -21.88
C PRO A 137 12.16 -7.41 -21.12
N LEU A 138 10.88 -7.13 -21.23
CA LEU A 138 9.80 -8.02 -20.82
C LEU A 138 9.33 -8.89 -22.00
N ARG A 139 9.42 -8.35 -23.22
CA ARG A 139 9.16 -9.08 -24.45
C ARG A 139 10.06 -10.31 -24.57
N GLU A 140 9.46 -11.46 -24.86
CA GLU A 140 10.15 -12.75 -25.05
C GLU A 140 10.97 -13.18 -23.82
N ASN A 141 10.65 -12.64 -22.64
CA ASN A 141 11.35 -12.97 -21.40
C ASN A 141 10.81 -14.32 -20.86
N PRO A 142 11.65 -15.36 -20.77
CA PRO A 142 11.21 -16.70 -20.35
C PRO A 142 10.70 -16.72 -18.90
N ALA A 143 11.08 -15.76 -18.07
CA ALA A 143 10.61 -15.66 -16.69
C ALA A 143 9.09 -15.37 -16.60
N LEU A 144 8.45 -14.87 -17.67
CA LEU A 144 7.00 -14.69 -17.74
C LEU A 144 6.24 -15.99 -18.01
N GLN A 145 6.93 -17.08 -18.38
CA GLN A 145 6.28 -18.39 -18.52
C GLN A 145 5.83 -18.93 -17.15
N ASP A 146 6.62 -18.68 -16.10
CA ASP A 146 6.28 -19.06 -14.75
C ASP A 146 5.11 -18.20 -14.21
N PRO A 147 4.04 -18.80 -13.66
CA PRO A 147 2.88 -18.05 -13.16
C PRO A 147 3.13 -17.36 -11.81
N ARG A 148 4.14 -17.78 -11.05
CA ARG A 148 4.41 -17.31 -9.68
C ARG A 148 5.46 -16.21 -9.65
N TYR A 149 6.51 -16.34 -10.44
CA TYR A 149 7.67 -15.47 -10.40
C TYR A 149 7.32 -14.00 -10.73
N PRO A 150 6.54 -13.68 -11.77
CA PRO A 150 6.11 -12.30 -12.02
C PRO A 150 5.28 -11.71 -10.88
N VAL A 151 4.46 -12.53 -10.21
CA VAL A 151 3.70 -12.11 -9.03
C VAL A 151 4.64 -11.73 -7.89
N LEU A 152 5.65 -12.55 -7.60
CA LEU A 152 6.65 -12.26 -6.58
C LEU A 152 7.45 -10.98 -6.88
N VAL A 153 7.83 -10.76 -8.15
CA VAL A 153 8.51 -9.54 -8.59
C VAL A 153 7.63 -8.31 -8.38
N LEU A 154 6.33 -8.38 -8.71
CA LEU A 154 5.43 -7.25 -8.48
C LEU A 154 5.13 -7.02 -6.99
N LEU A 155 4.98 -8.07 -6.19
CA LEU A 155 4.70 -7.93 -4.76
C LEU A 155 5.90 -7.39 -3.97
N TYR A 156 7.12 -7.81 -4.32
CA TYR A 156 8.29 -7.59 -3.46
C TYR A 156 9.46 -6.89 -4.14
N GLY A 157 9.34 -6.57 -5.42
CA GLY A 157 10.41 -5.99 -6.21
C GLY A 157 11.50 -7.01 -6.55
N LEU A 158 12.60 -6.51 -7.12
CA LEU A 158 13.73 -7.31 -7.54
C LEU A 158 15.00 -6.47 -7.47
N GLU A 159 16.07 -7.02 -6.92
CA GLU A 159 17.37 -6.34 -6.84
C GLU A 159 18.50 -7.31 -7.13
N GLY A 160 19.49 -6.85 -7.91
CA GLY A 160 20.71 -7.59 -8.19
C GLY A 160 20.97 -7.78 -9.68
N PRO A 161 22.04 -8.51 -10.03
CA PRO A 161 22.41 -8.78 -11.40
C PRO A 161 21.43 -9.78 -12.03
N ILE A 162 20.91 -9.44 -13.20
CA ILE A 162 19.97 -10.26 -13.95
C ILE A 162 20.48 -10.43 -15.37
N ALA A 163 20.65 -11.68 -15.80
CA ALA A 163 20.92 -12.00 -17.19
C ALA A 163 19.60 -12.12 -17.98
N VAL A 164 19.49 -11.39 -19.08
CA VAL A 164 18.43 -11.52 -20.09
C VAL A 164 19.08 -11.56 -21.47
N GLY A 165 19.07 -12.72 -22.10
CA GLY A 165 19.84 -12.94 -23.33
C GLY A 165 21.34 -12.85 -23.07
N ASP A 166 22.04 -12.04 -23.86
CA ASP A 166 23.48 -11.76 -23.77
C ASP A 166 23.81 -10.55 -22.87
N GLN A 167 22.80 -9.90 -22.29
CA GLN A 167 22.96 -8.70 -21.47
C GLN A 167 22.73 -8.97 -19.99
N THR A 168 23.55 -8.33 -19.16
CA THR A 168 23.37 -8.29 -17.71
C THR A 168 22.86 -6.92 -17.30
N TYR A 169 21.77 -6.91 -16.55
CA TYR A 169 21.14 -5.73 -15.97
C TYR A 169 21.42 -5.69 -14.48
N GLN A 170 21.72 -4.51 -13.96
CA GLN A 170 21.94 -4.28 -12.54
C GLN A 170 21.08 -3.09 -12.12
N GLY A 171 20.12 -3.32 -11.22
CA GLY A 171 19.21 -2.27 -10.78
C GLY A 171 18.20 -2.78 -9.77
N ILE A 172 17.27 -1.90 -9.43
CA ILE A 172 16.17 -2.16 -8.51
C ILE A 172 14.87 -2.03 -9.30
N MET A 173 14.08 -3.11 -9.32
CA MET A 173 12.67 -3.08 -9.71
C MET A 173 11.85 -2.83 -8.44
N PRO A 174 11.07 -1.73 -8.36
CA PRO A 174 10.28 -1.44 -7.18
C PRO A 174 9.15 -2.46 -6.98
N SER A 175 8.67 -2.55 -5.74
CA SER A 175 7.45 -3.26 -5.40
C SER A 175 6.21 -2.45 -5.78
N PHE A 176 5.18 -3.17 -6.20
CA PHE A 176 3.81 -2.72 -6.44
C PHE A 176 2.83 -3.41 -5.49
N GLY A 177 3.29 -3.83 -4.31
CA GLY A 177 2.47 -4.50 -3.30
C GLY A 177 1.30 -3.65 -2.78
N HIS A 178 1.28 -2.35 -3.05
CA HIS A 178 0.13 -1.48 -2.74
C HIS A 178 -1.08 -1.69 -3.68
N LEU A 179 -0.90 -2.40 -4.80
CA LEU A 179 -2.00 -2.80 -5.66
C LEU A 179 -2.78 -3.96 -5.04
N SER A 180 -4.08 -4.00 -5.33
CA SER A 180 -4.96 -5.12 -4.94
C SER A 180 -4.53 -6.43 -5.59
N ASP A 181 -5.01 -7.55 -5.06
CA ASP A 181 -4.71 -8.87 -5.62
C ASP A 181 -5.30 -9.02 -7.03
N GLU A 182 -6.46 -8.42 -7.28
CA GLU A 182 -7.11 -8.34 -8.58
C GLU A 182 -6.28 -7.54 -9.59
N GLU A 183 -5.75 -6.39 -9.19
CA GLU A 183 -4.90 -5.56 -10.06
C GLU A 183 -3.56 -6.24 -10.37
N ILE A 184 -2.93 -6.88 -9.38
CA ILE A 184 -1.69 -7.62 -9.63
C ILE A 184 -1.94 -8.81 -10.55
N ALA A 185 -3.02 -9.57 -10.32
CA ALA A 185 -3.41 -10.67 -11.21
C ALA A 185 -3.64 -10.18 -12.64
N ALA A 186 -4.41 -9.10 -12.81
CA ALA A 186 -4.67 -8.48 -14.11
C ALA A 186 -3.38 -8.02 -14.81
N LEU A 187 -2.48 -7.36 -14.09
CA LEU A 187 -1.19 -6.90 -14.62
C LEU A 187 -0.30 -8.08 -15.02
N VAL A 188 -0.18 -9.12 -14.17
CA VAL A 188 0.58 -10.33 -14.52
C VAL A 188 0.00 -11.01 -15.75
N ASN A 189 -1.32 -11.16 -15.85
CA ASN A 189 -1.94 -11.79 -17.01
C ASN A 189 -1.70 -10.98 -18.30
N TYR A 190 -1.76 -9.65 -18.23
CA TYR A 190 -1.39 -8.79 -19.36
C TYR A 190 0.07 -9.00 -19.77
N LEU A 191 1.01 -8.97 -18.82
CA LEU A 191 2.44 -9.18 -19.08
C LEU A 191 2.68 -10.53 -19.77
N ARG A 192 2.11 -11.61 -19.21
CA ARG A 192 2.30 -12.98 -19.71
C ARG A 192 1.66 -13.19 -21.07
N THR A 193 0.49 -12.59 -21.32
CA THR A 193 -0.19 -12.68 -22.62
C THR A 193 0.53 -11.84 -23.68
N ALA A 194 0.76 -10.55 -23.40
CA ALA A 194 1.28 -9.59 -24.36
C ALA A 194 2.74 -9.85 -24.74
N PHE A 195 3.55 -10.36 -23.80
CA PHE A 195 4.99 -10.49 -23.96
C PHE A 195 5.51 -11.92 -24.01
N ALA A 196 4.72 -12.91 -23.57
CA ALA A 196 5.11 -14.32 -23.58
C ALA A 196 4.07 -15.26 -24.25
N GLY A 197 2.93 -14.74 -24.71
CA GLY A 197 1.90 -15.52 -25.43
C GLY A 197 1.17 -16.55 -24.56
N VAL A 198 1.28 -16.45 -23.24
CA VAL A 198 0.66 -17.38 -22.28
C VAL A 198 -0.83 -17.05 -22.16
N LYS A 199 -1.67 -18.09 -22.11
CA LYS A 199 -3.13 -17.94 -21.99
C LYS A 199 -3.66 -18.39 -20.62
N GLU A 200 -2.87 -19.16 -19.88
CA GLU A 200 -3.18 -19.58 -18.53
C GLU A 200 -3.11 -18.40 -17.57
N GLU A 201 -4.26 -18.03 -17.03
CA GLU A 201 -4.39 -16.89 -16.13
C GLU A 201 -3.97 -17.23 -14.69
N VAL A 202 -3.41 -16.23 -14.02
CA VAL A 202 -3.23 -16.18 -12.57
C VAL A 202 -4.46 -15.51 -11.98
N GLY A 203 -5.12 -16.17 -11.02
CA GLY A 203 -6.22 -15.58 -10.25
C GLY A 203 -5.76 -14.79 -9.04
N PRO A 204 -6.60 -13.89 -8.51
CA PRO A 204 -6.29 -13.08 -7.31
C PRO A 204 -5.98 -13.94 -6.08
N GLU A 205 -6.57 -15.13 -5.94
CA GLU A 205 -6.29 -16.06 -4.85
C GLU A 205 -4.84 -16.56 -4.83
N ALA A 206 -4.22 -16.72 -6.01
CA ALA A 206 -2.82 -17.09 -6.11
C ALA A 206 -1.91 -15.93 -5.68
N VAL A 207 -2.30 -14.69 -5.97
CA VAL A 207 -1.60 -13.49 -5.51
C VAL A 207 -1.71 -13.37 -3.99
N ALA A 208 -2.93 -13.49 -3.44
CA ALA A 208 -3.20 -13.44 -2.01
C ALA A 208 -2.37 -14.47 -1.24
N ALA A 209 -2.28 -15.71 -1.75
CA ALA A 209 -1.48 -16.77 -1.14
C ALA A 209 0.03 -16.43 -1.13
N LEU A 210 0.56 -15.85 -2.21
CA LEU A 210 1.96 -15.44 -2.28
C LEU A 210 2.25 -14.24 -1.38
N ARG A 211 1.30 -13.31 -1.25
CA ARG A 211 1.39 -12.11 -0.40
C ARG A 211 1.61 -12.44 1.08
N GLN A 212 1.10 -13.59 1.54
CA GLN A 212 1.26 -14.06 2.92
C GLN A 212 2.69 -14.53 3.26
N SER A 213 3.60 -14.59 2.29
CA SER A 213 5.00 -15.01 2.49
C SER A 213 5.97 -13.93 2.00
N PRO A 214 6.19 -12.86 2.79
CA PRO A 214 7.07 -11.76 2.41
C PRO A 214 8.49 -12.22 2.05
N LEU A 215 9.03 -11.67 0.97
CA LEU A 215 10.41 -11.88 0.52
C LEU A 215 11.13 -10.55 0.37
N SER A 216 12.44 -10.54 0.58
CA SER A 216 13.29 -9.44 0.13
C SER A 216 13.49 -9.48 -1.39
N PRO A 217 13.77 -8.34 -2.05
CA PRO A 217 14.08 -8.30 -3.49
C PRO A 217 15.18 -9.27 -3.94
N ALA A 218 16.20 -9.48 -3.10
CA ALA A 218 17.29 -10.43 -3.35
C ALA A 218 16.84 -11.89 -3.22
N GLU A 219 15.87 -12.20 -2.35
CA GLU A 219 15.28 -13.53 -2.26
C GLU A 219 14.36 -13.82 -3.46
N VAL A 220 13.63 -12.81 -3.96
CA VAL A 220 12.87 -12.94 -5.21
C VAL A 220 13.80 -13.31 -6.36
N LEU A 221 14.97 -12.65 -6.48
CA LEU A 221 15.94 -12.97 -7.53
C LEU A 221 16.36 -14.44 -7.54
N LYS A 222 16.51 -15.06 -6.36
CA LYS A 222 16.84 -16.48 -6.22
C LYS A 222 15.70 -17.43 -6.65
N LYS A 223 14.48 -16.92 -6.82
CA LYS A 223 13.31 -17.68 -7.31
C LYS A 223 13.15 -17.61 -8.83
N ARG A 224 14.03 -16.90 -9.54
CA ARG A 224 13.98 -16.81 -10.99
C ARG A 224 14.15 -18.20 -11.61
N PRO A 225 13.25 -18.63 -12.51
CA PRO A 225 13.31 -19.92 -13.18
C PRO A 225 14.43 -20.01 -14.23
#